data_AF-A0A7C5TN58-F1
#
_entry.id   AF-A0A7C5TN58-F1
#
_cell.length_a   1.000
_cell.length_b   1.000
_cell.length_c   1.000
_cell.angle_alpha   90.00
_cell.angle_beta   90.00
_cell.angle_gamma   90.00
#
_symmetry.space_group_name_H-M   'P 1'
#
loop_
_entity.id
_entity.type
_entity.pdbx_description
1 polymer ?
#
loop_
_entity_poly.entity_id
_entity_poly.type
_entity_poly.pdbx_seq_one_letter_code
_entity_poly.pdbx_strand_id
1 'polypeptide(L)' 'MFGFKELLIILLIVLVLFGAKRLRTLGSDLGSAIKNFRKAVREGEEEGAAAAKEAGRLEGEERVIDAEVTHKEKDRA' A
#
# COMPACT_ATOMS: atom_id res chain seq x y z
N MET A 1 -28.79 10.89 -19.12
CA MET A 1 -27.39 10.86 -19.63
C MET A 1 -26.88 12.29 -19.79
N PHE A 2 -26.92 13.07 -18.71
CA PHE A 2 -26.73 14.53 -18.64
C PHE A 2 -25.76 14.91 -17.51
N GLY A 3 -24.72 14.10 -17.26
CA GLY A 3 -23.70 14.43 -16.26
C GLY A 3 -22.34 14.73 -16.88
N PHE A 4 -21.88 13.84 -17.75
CA PHE A 4 -20.55 13.94 -18.34
C PHE A 4 -20.45 15.05 -19.42
N LYS A 5 -21.53 15.31 -20.17
CA LYS A 5 -21.53 16.29 -21.27
C LYS A 5 -21.47 17.73 -20.74
N GLU A 6 -22.17 17.99 -19.64
CA GLU A 6 -22.27 19.25 -18.92
C GLU A 6 -20.91 19.60 -18.30
N LEU A 7 -20.24 18.61 -17.69
CA LEU A 7 -18.89 18.79 -17.17
C LEU A 7 -17.89 19.15 -18.27
N LEU A 8 -18.00 18.56 -19.46
CA LEU A 8 -17.16 18.91 -20.61
C LEU A 8 -17.40 20.35 -21.09
N ILE A 9 -18.65 20.81 -21.10
CA ILE A 9 -18.99 22.20 -21.49
C ILE A 9 -18.40 23.20 -20.49
N ILE A 10 -18.53 22.93 -19.19
CA ILE A 10 -17.94 23.78 -18.14
C ILE A 10 -16.41 23.78 -18.27
N LEU A 11 -15.80 22.63 -18.48
CA LEU A 11 -14.35 22.50 -18.68
C LEU A 11 -13.88 23.32 -19.89
N LEU A 12 -14.63 23.30 -21.00
CA LEU A 12 -14.32 24.09 -22.18
C LEU A 12 -14.31 25.59 -21.87
N ILE A 13 -15.33 26.09 -21.16
CA ILE A 13 -15.41 27.51 -20.77
C ILE A 13 -14.21 27.89 -19.89
N VAL A 14 -13.88 27.08 -18.88
CA VAL A 14 -12.70 27.29 -18.03
C VAL A 14 -11.42 27.31 -18.87
N LEU A 15 -11.29 26.42 -19.85
CA LEU A 15 -10.12 26.36 -20.73
C LEU A 15 -9.98 27.63 -21.59
N VAL A 16 -11.09 28.23 -22.03
CA VAL A 16 -11.07 29.49 -22.80
C VAL A 16 -10.73 30.68 -21.90
N LEU A 17 -11.30 30.75 -20.68
CA LEU A 17 -11.06 31.85 -19.76
C LEU A 17 -9.62 31.89 -19.23
N PHE A 18 -9.12 30.74 -18.79
CA PHE A 18 -7.78 30.63 -18.20
C PHE A 18 -6.69 30.36 -19.24
N GLY A 19 -7.07 29.83 -20.41
CA GLY A 19 -6.15 29.35 -21.44
C GLY A 19 -5.50 28.02 -21.07
N ALA A 20 -5.24 27.17 -22.07
CA ALA A 20 -4.59 25.87 -21.87
C ALA A 20 -3.18 25.98 -21.25
N LYS A 21 -2.48 27.11 -21.45
CA LYS A 21 -1.12 27.32 -20.93
C LYS A 21 -1.09 27.42 -19.41
N ARG A 22 -2.03 28.15 -18.79
CA ARG A 22 -2.15 28.28 -17.32
C ARG A 22 -2.60 26.97 -16.68
N LEU A 23 -3.57 26.30 -17.30
CA LEU A 23 -4.06 25.01 -16.82
C LEU A 23 -2.97 23.94 -16.87
N ARG A 24 -2.12 23.94 -17.90
CA ARG A 24 -0.98 23.00 -18.01
C ARG A 24 0.09 23.25 -16.94
N THR A 25 0.44 24.52 -16.68
CA THR A 25 1.44 24.83 -15.64
C THR A 25 0.93 24.43 -14.26
N LEU A 26 -0.29 24.83 -13.90
CA LEU A 26 -0.90 24.47 -12.61
C LEU A 26 -1.16 22.97 -12.49
N GLY A 27 -1.61 22.33 -13.57
CA GLY A 27 -1.87 20.88 -13.62
C GLY A 27 -0.60 20.04 -13.51
N SER A 28 0.54 20.51 -14.03
CA SER A 28 1.82 19.82 -13.88
C SER A 28 2.27 19.78 -12.42
N ASP A 29 2.16 20.91 -11.72
CA ASP A 29 2.59 21.03 -10.33
C ASP A 29 1.67 20.23 -9.40
N LEU A 30 0.35 20.41 -9.55
CA LEU A 30 -0.66 19.65 -8.80
C LEU A 30 -0.59 18.15 -9.13
N GLY A 31 -0.40 17.80 -10.40
CA GLY A 31 -0.28 16.42 -10.84
C GLY A 31 0.95 15.72 -10.26
N SER A 32 2.07 16.45 -10.14
CA SER A 32 3.29 15.92 -9.54
C SER A 32 3.12 15.71 -8.03
N ALA A 33 2.48 16.65 -7.33
CA ALA A 33 2.14 16.52 -5.91
C ALA A 33 1.21 15.32 -5.65
N ILE A 34 0.12 15.19 -6.43
CA ILE A 34 -0.83 14.07 -6.31
C ILE A 34 -0.16 12.73 -6.65
N LYS A 35 0.73 12.70 -7.66
CA LYS A 35 1.48 11.48 -8.02
C LYS A 35 2.36 11.02 -6.87
N ASN A 36 3.10 11.94 -6.26
CA ASN A 36 3.96 11.63 -5.11
C ASN A 36 3.13 11.22 -3.89
N PHE A 37 1.99 11.88 -3.66
CA PHE A 37 1.06 11.51 -2.60
C PHE A 37 0.50 10.10 -2.79
N ARG A 38 -0.02 9.74 -3.98
CA ARG A 38 -0.47 8.36 -4.27
C ARG A 38 0.64 7.34 -4.11
N LYS A 39 1.88 7.70 -4.47
CA LYS A 39 3.04 6.82 -4.33
C LYS A 39 3.34 6.56 -2.85
N ALA A 40 3.44 7.60 -2.04
CA ALA A 40 3.70 7.49 -0.60
C ALA A 40 2.61 6.71 0.15
N VAL A 41 1.33 6.92 -0.21
CA VAL A 41 0.23 6.15 0.37
C VAL A 41 0.36 4.66 0.01
N ARG A 42 0.65 4.33 -1.25
CA ARG A 42 0.80 2.93 -1.67
C ARG A 42 2.03 2.27 -1.05
N GLU A 43 3.15 2.98 -0.95
CA GLU A 43 4.36 2.48 -0.29
C GLU A 43 4.14 2.27 1.22
N GLY A 44 3.41 3.16 1.89
CA GLY A 44 3.02 2.98 3.29
C GLY A 44 2.05 1.82 3.52
N GLU A 45 1.16 1.53 2.57
CA GLU A 45 0.31 0.33 2.60
C GLU A 45 1.14 -0.96 2.39
N GLU A 46 2.12 -0.94 1.49
CA GLU A 46 3.03 -2.06 1.23
C GLU A 46 4.00 -2.32 2.42
N GLU A 47 4.54 -1.27 3.05
CA GLU A 47 5.37 -1.37 4.26
C GLU A 47 4.55 -1.83 5.48
N GLY A 48 3.30 -1.36 5.62
CA GLY A 48 2.37 -1.85 6.65
C GLY A 48 2.02 -3.32 6.48
N ALA A 49 1.88 -3.80 5.24
CA ALA A 49 1.65 -5.20 4.93
C ALA A 49 2.90 -6.07 5.17
N ALA A 50 4.10 -5.55 4.94
CA ALA A 50 5.36 -6.23 5.26
C ALA A 50 5.58 -6.35 6.78
N ALA A 51 5.30 -5.29 7.55
CA ALA A 51 5.38 -5.30 9.01
C ALA A 51 4.37 -6.27 9.66
N ALA A 52 3.16 -6.38 9.10
CA ALA A 52 2.17 -7.38 9.54
C ALA A 52 2.61 -8.83 9.26
N LYS A 53 3.42 -9.05 8.21
CA LYS A 53 3.95 -10.37 7.84
C LYS A 53 5.12 -10.82 8.72
N GLU A 54 5.89 -9.87 9.26
CA GLU A 54 7.00 -10.15 10.17
C GLU A 54 6.52 -10.41 11.61
N ALA A 55 5.48 -9.71 12.06
CA ALA A 55 4.84 -9.97 13.35
C ALA A 55 4.20 -11.37 13.45
N GLY A 56 3.64 -11.89 12.35
CA GLY A 56 3.08 -13.25 12.30
C GLY A 56 4.12 -14.38 12.23
N ARG A 57 5.41 -14.07 12.00
CA ARG A 57 6.48 -15.10 11.90
C ARG A 57 7.07 -15.46 13.27
N LEU A 58 6.88 -14.62 14.29
CA LEU A 58 7.39 -14.86 15.65
C LEU A 58 6.46 -15.73 16.51
N GLU A 59 5.20 -15.94 16.12
CA GLU A 59 4.28 -16.88 16.79
C GLU A 59 4.36 -18.33 16.25
N GLY A 60 5.10 -18.56 15.17
CA GLY A 60 5.16 -19.88 14.50
C GLY A 60 6.38 -20.74 14.80
N GLU A 61 7.32 -20.28 15.64
CA GLU A 61 8.52 -21.05 16.02
C GLU A 61 8.48 -21.40 17.51
N GLU A 62 7.40 -22.07 17.92
CA GLU A 62 7.47 -22.95 19.09
C GLU A 62 8.44 -24.08 18.71
N ARG A 63 9.72 -23.88 19.03
CA ARG A 63 10.71 -24.94 19.08
C ARG A 63 10.22 -25.94 20.13
N VAL A 64 9.35 -26.85 19.71
CA VAL A 64 9.08 -28.10 20.41
C VAL A 64 10.43 -28.81 20.43
N ILE A 65 11.11 -28.70 21.57
CA ILE A 65 12.31 -29.47 21.86
C ILE A 65 11.80 -30.90 22.02
N ASP A 66 12.02 -31.74 21.01
CA ASP A 66 11.91 -33.19 21.11
C ASP A 66 12.88 -33.69 22.19
N ALA A 67 12.41 -33.70 23.43
CA ALA A 67 13.05 -34.42 24.51
C ALA A 67 12.63 -35.89 24.39
N GLU A 68 13.31 -36.61 23.51
CA GLU A 68 13.26 -38.06 23.46
C GLU A 68 13.82 -38.61 24.79
N VAL A 69 12.92 -38.99 25.71
CA VAL A 69 13.28 -39.70 26.93
C VAL A 69 13.54 -41.15 26.55
N THR A 70 14.80 -41.48 26.28
CA THR A 70 15.25 -42.87 26.17
C THR A 70 15.15 -43.53 27.54
N HIS A 71 14.03 -44.21 27.79
CA HIS A 71 13.85 -45.08 28.94
C HIS A 71 14.65 -46.37 28.70
N LYS A 72 15.92 -46.38 29.09
CA LYS A 72 16.70 -47.62 29.20
C LYS A 72 16.41 -48.21 30.58
N GLU A 73 15.35 -49.00 30.67
CA GLU A 73 15.16 -49.95 31.77
C GLU A 73 16.41 -50.83 31.84
N LYS A 74 17.18 -50.59 32.89
CA LYS A 74 18.34 -51.40 33.22
C LYS A 74 17.83 -52.48 34.16
N ASP A 75 17.60 -53.65 33.60
CA ASP A 75 17.45 -54.91 34.33
C ASP A 75 18.45 -54.94 35.48
N ARG A 76 17.91 -54.98 36.71
CA ARG A 76 18.67 -55.18 37.92
C ARG A 76 18.64 -56.69 38.21
N ALA A 77 19.84 -57.21 38.39
CA ALA A 77 20.23 -58.57 38.71
C ALA A 77 19.38 -59.28 39.78
#